data_AF-A0A0P6VIX0-F1
#
_entry.id   AF-A0A0P6VIX0-F1
#
_cell.length_a   1.000
_cell.length_b   1.000
_cell.length_c   1.000
_cell.angle_alpha   90.00
_cell.angle_beta   90.00
_cell.angle_gamma   90.00
#
_symmetry.space_group_name_H-M   'P 1'
#
loop_
_entity.id
_entity.type
_entity.pdbx_description
1 polymer ?
#
loop_
_entity_poly.entity_id
_entity_poly.type
_entity_poly.pdbx_seq_one_letter_code
_entity_poly.pdbx_strand_id
1 'polypeptide(L)'
;RKLRYLIAEKPSKLKQIKNKRELKRAKRWEHTKASLRAKVEHPFRVIKRQFGYVKVRYRGLAKNTAQVLTLFALSNLWMKRKQLMPAVGKVCL
;
A
#
# COMPACT_ATOMS: atom_id res chain seq x y z
N ARG A 1 -17.69 -17.24 7.05
CA ARG A 1 -16.41 -16.89 7.74
C ARG A 1 -16.51 -15.44 8.23
N LYS A 2 -16.35 -15.18 9.54
CA LYS A 2 -16.43 -13.81 10.10
C LYS A 2 -15.09 -13.09 9.89
N LEU A 3 -15.07 -12.06 9.04
CA LEU A 3 -13.87 -11.24 8.80
C LEU A 3 -13.59 -10.35 10.01
N ARG A 4 -12.35 -10.34 10.52
CA ARG A 4 -11.91 -9.42 11.57
C ARG A 4 -11.13 -8.27 10.94
N TYR A 5 -11.71 -7.07 10.96
CA TYR A 5 -11.03 -5.87 10.49
C TYR A 5 -10.07 -5.34 11.55
N LEU A 6 -8.77 -5.32 11.24
CA LEU A 6 -7.74 -4.76 12.12
C LEU A 6 -7.57 -3.26 11.83
N ILE A 7 -8.46 -2.45 12.39
CA ILE A 7 -8.42 -1.00 12.26
C ILE A 7 -7.50 -0.42 13.34
N ALA A 8 -6.70 0.58 12.96
CA ALA A 8 -5.86 1.30 13.91
C ALA A 8 -6.73 2.19 14.82
N GLU A 9 -6.57 2.06 16.13
CA GLU A 9 -7.33 2.82 17.13
C GLU A 9 -6.78 4.23 17.34
N LYS A 10 -7.65 5.14 17.79
CA LYS A 10 -7.28 6.55 18.02
C LYS A 10 -6.25 6.68 19.15
N PRO A 11 -5.26 7.57 19.03
CA PRO A 11 -4.26 7.81 20.08
C PRO A 11 -4.86 8.21 21.43
N SER A 12 -6.01 8.90 21.45
CA SER A 12 -6.70 9.29 22.68
C SER A 12 -7.18 8.10 23.50
N LYS A 13 -7.74 7.06 22.85
CA LYS A 13 -8.13 5.82 23.52
C LYS A 13 -6.93 5.06 24.08
N LEU A 14 -5.80 5.06 23.35
CA LEU A 14 -4.58 4.44 23.85
C LEU A 14 -4.10 5.11 25.14
N LYS A 15 -4.18 6.45 25.24
CA LYS A 15 -3.76 7.20 26.44
C LYS A 15 -4.58 6.88 27.69
N GLN A 16 -5.76 6.29 27.57
CA GLN A 16 -6.59 5.89 28.71
C GLN A 16 -6.07 4.63 29.43
N ILE A 17 -5.14 3.88 28.82
CA ILE A 17 -4.55 2.69 29.43
C ILE A 17 -3.62 3.10 30.58
N LYS A 18 -4.03 2.82 31.81
CA LYS A 18 -3.28 3.17 33.04
C LYS A 18 -1.98 2.36 33.18
N ASN A 19 -1.97 1.10 32.75
CA ASN A 19 -0.79 0.23 32.85
C ASN A 19 0.24 0.56 31.75
N LYS A 20 1.45 0.97 32.17
CA LYS A 20 2.54 1.36 31.26
C LYS A 20 2.99 0.23 30.32
N ARG A 21 2.96 -1.03 30.78
CA ARG A 21 3.36 -2.20 29.96
C ARG A 21 2.35 -2.47 28.85
N GLU A 22 1.07 -2.44 29.19
CA GLU A 22 -0.04 -2.62 28.25
C GLU A 22 -0.11 -1.49 27.24
N LEU A 23 0.09 -0.24 27.68
CA LEU A 23 0.17 0.92 26.80
C LEU A 23 1.27 0.77 25.75
N LYS A 24 2.46 0.30 26.14
CA LYS A 24 3.58 0.08 25.20
C LYS A 24 3.25 -1.01 24.19
N ARG A 25 2.61 -2.10 24.63
CA ARG A 25 2.17 -3.19 23.75
C ARG A 25 1.10 -2.72 22.75
N ALA A 26 0.10 -1.99 23.22
CA ALA A 26 -0.97 -1.44 22.39
C ALA A 26 -0.41 -0.46 21.35
N LYS A 27 0.46 0.49 21.75
CA LYS A 27 1.13 1.41 20.82
C LYS A 27 1.91 0.69 19.73
N ARG A 28 2.66 -0.36 20.08
CA ARG A 28 3.41 -1.17 19.10
C ARG A 28 2.46 -1.83 18.09
N TRP A 29 1.36 -2.39 18.58
CA TRP A 29 0.37 -3.04 17.71
C TRP A 29 -0.30 -2.06 16.76
N GLU A 30 -0.73 -0.90 17.25
CA GLU A 30 -1.34 0.15 16.42
C GLU A 30 -0.35 0.71 15.39
N HIS A 31 0.92 0.88 15.77
CA HIS A 31 1.98 1.26 14.85
C HIS A 31 2.17 0.23 13.73
N THR A 32 2.16 -1.07 14.06
CA THR A 32 2.26 -2.13 13.04
C THR A 32 1.07 -2.10 12.08
N LYS A 33 -0.16 -1.91 12.56
CA LYS A 33 -1.34 -1.74 11.68
C LYS A 33 -1.18 -0.54 10.74
N ALA A 34 -0.73 0.60 11.26
CA ALA A 34 -0.51 1.80 10.47
C ALA A 34 0.62 1.63 9.44
N SER A 35 1.72 0.98 9.82
CA SER A 35 2.85 0.69 8.92
C SER A 35 2.45 -0.23 7.76
N LEU A 36 1.64 -1.26 8.03
CA LEU A 36 1.09 -2.13 6.99
C LEU A 36 0.21 -1.33 6.02
N ARG A 37 -0.64 -0.43 6.53
CA ARG A 37 -1.45 0.47 5.69
C ARG A 37 -0.59 1.36 4.79
N ALA A 38 0.43 2.00 5.36
CA ALA A 38 1.33 2.86 4.59
C ALA A 38 2.03 2.11 3.44
N LYS A 39 2.43 0.85 3.67
CA LYS A 39 3.03 0.00 2.62
C LYS A 39 2.05 -0.29 1.48
N VAL A 40 0.79 -0.55 1.78
CA VAL A 40 -0.26 -0.84 0.78
C VAL A 40 -0.70 0.43 0.05
N GLU A 41 -0.79 1.57 0.75
CA GLU A 41 -1.15 2.86 0.15
C GLU A 41 -0.14 3.32 -0.91
N HIS A 42 1.13 2.94 -0.78
CA HIS A 42 2.19 3.31 -1.71
C HIS A 42 1.94 2.85 -3.17
N PRO A 43 1.73 1.55 -3.48
CA PRO A 43 1.42 1.11 -4.84
C PRO A 43 0.11 1.71 -5.35
N PHE A 44 -0.92 1.87 -4.51
CA PHE A 44 -2.16 2.56 -4.91
C PHE A 44 -1.88 4.02 -5.33
N ARG A 45 -0.98 4.72 -4.64
CA ARG A 45 -0.57 6.07 -5.01
C ARG A 45 0.13 6.08 -6.36
N VAL A 46 1.05 5.13 -6.60
CA VAL A 46 1.75 5.00 -7.89
C VAL A 46 0.76 4.75 -9.02
N ILE A 47 -0.17 3.82 -8.85
CA ILE A 47 -1.22 3.50 -9.84
C ILE A 47 -2.09 4.73 -10.15
N LYS A 48 -2.55 5.44 -9.12
CA LYS A 48 -3.45 6.60 -9.30
C LYS A 48 -2.73 7.82 -9.86
N ARG A 49 -1.52 8.11 -9.41
CA ARG A 49 -0.79 9.35 -9.78
C ARG A 49 0.10 9.16 -11.00
N GLN A 50 0.86 8.08 -11.08
CA GLN A 50 1.84 7.88 -12.15
C GLN A 50 1.21 7.23 -13.38
N PHE A 51 0.35 6.23 -13.19
CA PHE A 51 -0.36 5.55 -14.28
C PHE A 51 -1.73 6.17 -14.61
N GLY A 52 -2.15 7.21 -13.86
CA GLY A 52 -3.37 7.95 -14.15
C GLY A 52 -4.68 7.18 -13.97
N TYR A 53 -4.68 6.09 -13.19
CA TYR A 53 -5.89 5.28 -12.96
C TYR A 53 -6.84 5.97 -11.96
N VAL A 54 -7.58 6.97 -12.45
CA VAL A 54 -8.54 7.76 -11.66
C VAL A 54 -9.97 7.26 -11.84
N LYS A 55 -10.32 6.81 -13.05
CA LYS A 55 -11.62 6.25 -13.39
C LYS A 55 -11.47 4.94 -14.16
N VAL A 56 -12.47 4.08 -14.00
CA VAL A 56 -12.61 2.81 -14.71
C VAL A 56 -12.85 3.10 -16.20
N ARG A 57 -12.06 2.51 -17.10
CA ARG A 57 -12.10 2.83 -18.54
C ARG A 57 -12.96 1.87 -19.37
N TYR A 58 -13.01 0.59 -19.00
CA TYR A 58 -13.66 -0.44 -19.82
C TYR A 58 -15.08 -0.74 -19.35
N ARG A 59 -15.94 -1.15 -20.29
CA ARG A 59 -17.25 -1.73 -19.99
C ARG A 59 -17.07 -3.19 -19.57
N GLY A 60 -17.48 -3.52 -18.35
CA GLY A 60 -17.44 -4.88 -17.78
C GLY A 60 -16.35 -5.08 -16.72
N LEU A 61 -16.71 -5.81 -15.65
CA LEU A 61 -15.84 -5.99 -14.48
C LEU A 61 -14.56 -6.74 -14.81
N ALA A 62 -14.63 -7.80 -15.63
CA ALA A 62 -13.48 -8.63 -15.99
C ALA A 62 -12.34 -7.82 -16.64
N LYS A 63 -12.67 -6.94 -17.60
CA LYS A 63 -11.68 -6.10 -18.30
C LYS A 63 -11.01 -5.11 -17.36
N ASN A 64 -11.75 -4.58 -16.41
CA ASN A 64 -11.22 -3.65 -15.41
C ASN A 64 -10.36 -4.35 -14.36
N THR A 65 -10.74 -5.55 -13.93
CA THR A 65 -9.91 -6.36 -13.03
C THR A 65 -8.58 -6.71 -13.70
N ALA A 66 -8.60 -7.16 -14.96
CA ALA A 66 -7.38 -7.40 -15.73
C ALA A 66 -6.50 -6.14 -15.83
N GLN A 67 -7.10 -4.98 -16.13
CA GLN A 67 -6.37 -3.70 -16.17
C GLN A 67 -5.70 -3.38 -14.83
N VAL A 68 -6.42 -3.49 -13.71
CA VAL A 68 -5.88 -3.20 -12.38
C VAL A 68 -4.74 -4.15 -12.02
N LEU A 69 -4.89 -5.45 -12.29
CA LEU A 69 -3.85 -6.45 -12.04
C LEU A 69 -2.57 -6.12 -12.82
N THR A 70 -2.69 -5.76 -14.10
CA THR A 70 -1.55 -5.34 -14.92
C THR A 70 -0.89 -4.08 -14.37
N LEU A 71 -1.67 -3.09 -13.94
CA LEU A 71 -1.13 -1.86 -13.33
C LEU A 71 -0.40 -2.14 -12.01
N PHE A 72 -0.86 -3.09 -11.21
CA PHE A 72 -0.16 -3.53 -10.01
C PHE A 72 1.18 -4.18 -10.34
N ALA A 73 1.24 -5.06 -11.35
CA ALA A 73 2.49 -5.65 -11.81
C ALA A 73 3.49 -4.59 -12.30
N LEU A 74 3.03 -3.62 -13.11
CA LEU A 74 3.85 -2.51 -13.59
C LEU A 74 4.28 -1.58 -12.46
N SER A 75 3.46 -1.40 -11.43
CA SER A 75 3.83 -0.58 -10.26
C SER A 75 4.98 -1.19 -9.47
N ASN A 76 5.01 -2.53 -9.34
CA ASN A 76 6.15 -3.22 -8.73
C ASN A 76 7.44 -2.96 -9.50
N LEU A 77 7.38 -3.02 -10.84
CA LEU A 77 8.52 -2.69 -11.71
C LEU A 77 8.95 -1.23 -11.54
N TRP A 78 8.00 -0.30 -11.56
CA TRP A 78 8.28 1.13 -11.40
C TRP A 78 8.91 1.48 -10.04
N MET A 79 8.50 0.79 -8.97
CA MET A 79 9.11 0.93 -7.64
C MET A 79 10.56 0.43 -7.60
N LYS A 80 10.87 -0.59 -8.41
CA LYS A 80 12.21 -1.18 -8.52
C LYS A 80 13.11 -0.51 -9.56
N ARG A 81 12.61 0.49 -10.30
CA ARG A 81 13.35 1.16 -11.38
C ARG A 81 14.78 1.57 -11.00
N LYS A 82 14.99 2.14 -9.82
CA LYS A 82 16.35 2.59 -9.39
C LYS A 82 17.34 1.43 -9.24
N GLN A 83 16.86 0.24 -8.89
CA GLN A 83 17.68 -0.98 -8.78
C GLN A 83 17.91 -1.62 -10.15
N LEU A 84 16.99 -1.42 -11.09
CA LEU A 84 17.04 -2.01 -12.44
C LEU A 84 17.78 -1.12 -13.46
N MET A 85 17.77 0.21 -13.30
CA MET A 85 18.47 1.13 -14.20
C MET A 85 20.00 0.93 -14.27
N PRO A 86 20.75 0.62 -13.20
CA PRO A 86 22.18 0.32 -13.35
C PRO A 86 22.49 -0.98 -14.11
N ALA A 87 21.50 -1.86 -14.31
CA ALA A 87 21.63 -3.06 -15.16
C ALA A 87 21.34 -2.77 -16.64
N VAL A 88 20.79 -1.58 -16.96
CA VAL A 88 20.66 -1.09 -18.33
C VAL A 88 21.98 -0.40 -18.68
N GLY A 89 23.00 -1.21 -18.97
CA GLY A 89 24.24 -0.74 -19.58
C GLY A 89 23.92 0.15 -20.79
N LYS A 90 24.70 1.21 -20.96
CA LYS A 90 24.66 2.20 -22.05
C LYS A 90 23.85 1.71 -23.26
N VAL A 91 22.62 2.21 -23.40
CA VAL A 91 21.99 2.24 -24.72
C VAL A 91 22.71 3.36 -25.46
N CYS A 92 23.74 3.00 -26.22
CA CYS A 92 24.30 3.88 -27.22
C CYS A 92 23.20 4.12 -28.26
N LEU A 93 22.61 5.31 -28.24
CA LEU A 93 22.01 5.93 -29.42
C LEU A 93 23.12 6.72 -30.13
#